data_AF-A0A8H4S5V9-F1
#
_entry.id   AF-A0A8H4S5V9-F1
#
_cell.length_a   1.000
_cell.length_b   1.000
_cell.length_c   1.000
_cell.angle_alpha   90.00
_cell.angle_beta   90.00
_cell.angle_gamma   90.00
#
_symmetry.space_group_name_H-M   'P 1'
#
loop_
_entity.id
_entity.type
_entity.pdbx_description
1 polymer ?
#
loop_
_entity_poly.entity_id
_entity_poly.type
_entity_poly.pdbx_seq_one_letter_code
_entity_poly.pdbx_strand_id
1 'polypeptide(L)'
;MAPTRNKANKTTSKKTTNMKVNKKIAKAPPSSSVYHDINAYCELERPAGEEVYSCPETFSNLRAFTEQFVEREIAGYMSCVESFKAEHEFVTALGWKMFAICSHAEAFRRGIKEADDRAWGCLLQKIHENFLSVELYAHNRTLKWRNILWTHQNYPIPGLPDMKPEIETYMNWKVDHPHHTVITLDGKLKEPTYNGQLQKHINESIYDPKKWNGRKQDPTPRQKPNGTPTNVGHECVLCGSPVSCGCRLETRAGELVELREYPGTGTGVRALTRFRRGDILDIFMGEVLPNIVEKVYPLTQTDDKLNTTTATVRNLCTICPHQFGNWTRFLSHSCRPSTQFTTRTIGDRVVCTVEAIRDILPFEEITVGYGGRYWSALDYECLCGYCDGSVAE
;
A
#
# COMPACT_ATOMS: atom_id res chain seq x y z
N MET A 1 69.13 -9.64 -40.94
CA MET A 1 68.49 -8.34 -40.65
C MET A 1 67.07 -8.38 -41.18
N ALA A 2 66.09 -8.16 -40.28
CA ALA A 2 64.64 -8.03 -40.47
C ALA A 2 63.93 -8.87 -41.56
N PRO A 3 62.92 -9.66 -41.16
CA PRO A 3 61.65 -9.53 -41.87
C PRO A 3 60.44 -9.41 -40.94
N THR A 4 59.65 -8.37 -41.24
CA THR A 4 58.18 -8.33 -41.34
C THR A 4 57.30 -8.91 -40.24
N ARG A 5 56.63 -7.97 -39.56
CA ARG A 5 55.39 -8.07 -38.78
C ARG A 5 54.37 -9.04 -39.39
N ASN A 6 53.94 -10.01 -38.59
CA ASN A 6 52.67 -10.70 -38.77
C ASN A 6 51.70 -10.25 -37.67
N LYS A 7 50.57 -9.66 -38.06
CA LYS A 7 49.49 -9.22 -37.17
C LYS A 7 48.68 -10.44 -36.75
N ALA A 8 48.71 -10.79 -35.46
CA ALA A 8 47.67 -11.60 -34.83
C ALA A 8 46.95 -10.73 -33.78
N ASN A 9 45.69 -10.42 -34.04
CA ASN A 9 44.79 -9.70 -33.15
C ASN A 9 44.60 -10.49 -31.84
N LYS A 10 45.09 -9.96 -30.72
CA LYS A 10 44.66 -10.35 -29.37
C LYS A 10 43.45 -9.49 -28.99
N THR A 11 42.26 -10.05 -29.14
CA THR A 11 41.04 -9.51 -28.52
C THR A 11 41.02 -9.97 -27.06
N THR A 12 41.52 -9.12 -26.16
CA THR A 12 41.37 -9.29 -24.71
C THR A 12 40.56 -8.14 -24.13
N SER A 13 39.64 -8.48 -23.23
CA SER A 13 38.92 -7.62 -22.28
C SER A 13 37.56 -7.05 -22.71
N LYS A 14 36.53 -7.91 -22.65
CA LYS A 14 35.14 -7.54 -22.28
C LYS A 14 34.54 -8.68 -21.44
N LYS A 15 35.00 -8.87 -20.20
CA LYS A 15 34.38 -9.85 -19.29
C LYS A 15 34.25 -9.41 -17.83
N THR A 16 34.53 -8.16 -17.49
CA THR A 16 34.57 -7.71 -16.09
C THR A 16 33.56 -6.62 -15.71
N THR A 17 32.68 -6.20 -16.61
CA THR A 17 31.72 -5.11 -16.31
C THR A 17 30.27 -5.56 -16.04
N ASN A 18 29.89 -6.81 -16.33
CA ASN A 18 28.51 -7.29 -16.14
C ASN A 18 28.24 -7.97 -14.78
N MET A 19 29.25 -8.13 -13.91
CA MET A 19 29.07 -8.83 -12.62
C MET A 19 28.78 -7.89 -11.44
N LYS A 20 28.73 -6.57 -11.66
CA LYS A 20 28.50 -5.56 -10.62
C LYS A 20 27.13 -4.85 -10.67
N VAL A 21 26.31 -5.12 -11.69
CA VAL A 21 24.97 -4.50 -11.81
C VAL A 21 23.87 -5.31 -11.10
N ASN A 22 24.08 -6.61 -10.85
CA ASN A 22 23.08 -7.48 -10.20
C ASN A 22 23.24 -7.66 -8.67
N LYS A 23 23.84 -6.69 -7.97
CA LYS A 23 24.01 -6.76 -6.49
C LYS A 23 23.36 -5.63 -5.70
N LYS A 24 22.41 -4.89 -6.30
CA LYS A 24 21.67 -3.80 -5.62
C LYS A 24 20.14 -3.94 -5.63
N ILE A 25 19.61 -5.16 -5.73
CA ILE A 25 18.24 -5.46 -5.28
C ILE A 25 18.37 -6.09 -3.89
N ALA A 26 18.52 -5.25 -2.87
CA ALA A 26 18.50 -5.68 -1.49
C ALA A 26 17.06 -6.07 -1.10
N LYS A 27 16.77 -7.36 -1.32
CA LYS A 27 15.75 -8.22 -0.71
C LYS A 27 14.65 -7.49 0.08
N ALA A 28 13.53 -7.23 -0.58
CA ALA A 28 12.26 -7.26 0.14
C ALA A 28 11.99 -8.73 0.53
N PRO A 29 11.40 -9.03 1.70
CA PRO A 29 11.03 -10.40 2.06
C PRO A 29 10.17 -11.00 0.94
N PRO A 30 10.39 -12.26 0.54
CA PRO A 30 9.69 -12.87 -0.61
C PRO A 30 8.15 -12.86 -0.49
N SER A 31 7.61 -12.71 0.73
CA SER A 31 6.19 -12.51 0.98
C SER A 31 5.66 -11.14 0.53
N SER A 32 6.47 -10.08 0.56
CA SER A 32 6.05 -8.74 0.13
C SER A 32 5.85 -8.63 -1.39
N SER A 33 6.59 -9.42 -2.17
CA SER A 33 6.39 -9.51 -3.62
C SER A 33 5.07 -10.19 -3.99
N VAL A 34 4.54 -11.09 -3.14
CA VAL A 34 3.22 -11.70 -3.36
C VAL A 34 2.13 -10.63 -3.44
N TYR A 35 2.17 -9.64 -2.55
CA TYR A 35 1.20 -8.53 -2.57
C TYR A 35 1.32 -7.67 -3.84
N HIS A 36 2.55 -7.40 -4.29
CA HIS A 36 2.78 -6.65 -5.54
C HIS A 36 2.26 -7.40 -6.76
N ASP A 37 2.60 -8.68 -6.87
CA ASP A 37 2.23 -9.49 -8.03
C ASP A 37 0.72 -9.71 -8.09
N ILE A 38 0.05 -9.95 -6.95
CA ILE A 38 -1.42 -10.05 -6.88
C ILE A 38 -2.06 -8.72 -7.29
N ASN A 39 -1.55 -7.59 -6.80
CA ASN A 39 -2.09 -6.27 -7.17
C ASN A 39 -1.93 -6.00 -8.66
N ALA A 40 -0.74 -6.28 -9.21
CA ALA A 40 -0.46 -6.15 -10.63
C ALA A 40 -1.40 -7.04 -11.45
N TYR A 41 -1.58 -8.32 -11.07
CA TYR A 41 -2.50 -9.22 -11.74
C TYR A 41 -3.94 -8.69 -11.76
N CYS A 42 -4.48 -8.26 -10.62
CA CYS A 42 -5.83 -7.72 -10.52
C CYS A 42 -6.02 -6.41 -11.32
N GLU A 43 -5.05 -5.51 -11.28
CA GLU A 43 -5.09 -4.28 -12.10
C GLU A 43 -4.96 -4.54 -13.60
N LEU A 44 -4.39 -5.67 -14.03
CA LEU A 44 -4.40 -6.09 -15.44
C LEU A 44 -5.75 -6.69 -15.86
N GLU A 45 -6.47 -7.36 -14.94
CA GLU A 45 -7.80 -7.92 -15.25
C GLU A 45 -8.87 -6.83 -15.44
N ARG A 46 -8.81 -5.75 -14.67
CA ARG A 46 -9.85 -4.69 -14.68
C ARG A 46 -9.99 -4.01 -16.06
N PRO A 47 -8.90 -3.60 -16.76
CA PRO A 47 -8.95 -3.08 -18.13
C PRO A 47 -9.13 -4.15 -19.21
N ALA A 48 -8.86 -5.43 -18.93
CA ALA A 48 -9.10 -6.49 -19.91
C ALA A 48 -10.60 -6.82 -20.08
N GLY A 49 -11.43 -6.46 -19.08
CA GLY A 49 -12.89 -6.60 -19.12
C GLY A 49 -13.65 -5.36 -19.61
N GLU A 50 -13.02 -4.19 -19.59
CA GLU A 50 -13.60 -2.92 -20.05
C GLU A 50 -12.81 -2.48 -21.29
N GLU A 51 -13.45 -2.33 -22.47
CA GLU A 51 -12.82 -1.93 -23.76
C GLU A 51 -12.24 -0.48 -23.76
N VAL A 52 -11.46 -0.10 -22.75
CA VAL A 52 -11.15 1.29 -22.40
C VAL A 52 -9.75 1.72 -22.88
N TYR A 53 -8.90 0.80 -23.37
CA TYR A 53 -7.57 1.12 -23.89
C TYR A 53 -7.28 0.49 -25.26
N SER A 54 -6.46 1.16 -26.07
CA SER A 54 -6.03 0.76 -27.42
C SER A 54 -5.10 -0.46 -27.48
N CYS A 55 -5.03 -1.27 -26.43
CA CYS A 55 -4.20 -2.49 -26.40
C CYS A 55 -4.84 -3.69 -25.67
N PRO A 56 -6.15 -4.01 -25.88
CA PRO A 56 -6.82 -5.09 -25.14
C PRO A 56 -6.17 -6.45 -25.36
N GLU A 57 -5.60 -6.67 -26.55
CA GLU A 57 -4.87 -7.89 -26.91
C GLU A 57 -3.63 -8.11 -26.03
N THR A 58 -2.87 -7.06 -25.67
CA THR A 58 -1.66 -7.23 -24.85
C THR A 58 -2.00 -7.60 -23.41
N PHE A 59 -3.01 -6.97 -22.83
CA PHE A 59 -3.51 -7.31 -21.49
C PHE A 59 -4.13 -8.71 -21.48
N SER A 60 -4.89 -9.06 -22.51
CA SER A 60 -5.46 -10.41 -22.67
C SER A 60 -4.38 -11.48 -22.83
N ASN A 61 -3.31 -11.19 -23.58
CA ASN A 61 -2.17 -12.10 -23.76
C ASN A 61 -1.38 -12.29 -22.46
N LEU A 62 -1.15 -11.22 -21.68
CA LEU A 62 -0.44 -11.29 -20.40
C LEU A 62 -1.26 -12.06 -19.35
N ARG A 63 -2.59 -11.88 -19.36
CA ARG A 63 -3.54 -12.66 -18.57
C ARG A 63 -3.52 -14.13 -18.98
N ALA A 64 -3.69 -14.43 -20.27
CA ALA A 64 -3.65 -15.79 -20.78
C ALA A 64 -2.31 -16.48 -20.49
N PHE A 65 -1.20 -15.75 -20.56
CA PHE A 65 0.12 -16.26 -20.17
C PHE A 65 0.16 -16.63 -18.67
N THR A 66 -0.37 -15.78 -17.81
CA THR A 66 -0.39 -16.03 -16.35
C THR A 66 -1.32 -17.18 -16.00
N GLU A 67 -2.53 -17.21 -16.56
CA GLU A 67 -3.50 -18.31 -16.39
C GLU A 67 -2.92 -19.63 -16.90
N GLN A 68 -2.38 -19.68 -18.13
CA GLN A 68 -1.74 -20.88 -18.68
C GLN A 68 -0.50 -21.31 -17.90
N PHE A 69 0.26 -20.38 -17.33
CA PHE A 69 1.39 -20.71 -16.48
C PHE A 69 0.89 -21.39 -15.21
N VAL A 70 -0.09 -20.81 -14.54
CA VAL A 70 -0.65 -21.36 -13.31
C VAL A 70 -1.30 -22.72 -13.55
N GLU A 71 -2.06 -22.88 -14.63
CA GLU A 71 -2.60 -24.17 -15.09
C GLU A 71 -1.49 -25.19 -15.36
N ARG A 72 -0.38 -24.77 -15.99
CA ARG A 72 0.78 -25.65 -16.23
C ARG A 72 1.49 -26.06 -14.94
N GLU A 73 1.65 -25.17 -13.97
CA GLU A 73 2.27 -25.53 -12.69
C GLU A 73 1.40 -26.50 -11.89
N ILE A 74 0.08 -26.28 -11.90
CA ILE A 74 -0.87 -27.18 -11.24
C ILE A 74 -0.94 -28.53 -11.97
N ALA A 75 -0.96 -28.54 -13.29
CA ALA A 75 -0.86 -29.76 -14.08
C ALA A 75 0.51 -30.45 -13.92
N GLY A 76 1.57 -29.69 -13.71
CA GLY A 76 2.91 -30.18 -13.36
C GLY A 76 2.91 -30.92 -12.04
N TYR A 77 2.37 -30.30 -10.99
CA TYR A 77 2.12 -30.93 -9.68
C TYR A 77 1.34 -32.26 -9.81
N MET A 78 0.34 -32.31 -10.71
CA MET A 78 -0.46 -33.52 -10.98
C MET A 78 0.34 -34.69 -11.61
N SER A 79 1.49 -34.43 -12.23
CA SER A 79 2.19 -35.45 -13.03
C SER A 79 3.24 -36.27 -12.25
N CYS A 80 3.69 -35.84 -11.07
CA CYS A 80 4.66 -36.60 -10.27
C CYS A 80 4.74 -36.16 -8.79
N VAL A 81 3.98 -36.81 -7.89
CA VAL A 81 3.97 -36.51 -6.45
C VAL A 81 5.35 -36.66 -5.79
N GLU A 82 6.24 -37.48 -6.35
CA GLU A 82 7.62 -37.65 -5.83
C GLU A 82 8.58 -36.50 -6.22
N SER A 83 8.25 -35.68 -7.21
CA SER A 83 9.15 -34.61 -7.71
C SER A 83 8.85 -33.21 -7.15
N PHE A 84 7.72 -33.01 -6.46
CA PHE A 84 7.20 -31.68 -6.07
C PHE A 84 7.04 -31.55 -4.54
N LYS A 85 8.16 -31.69 -3.83
CA LYS A 85 8.25 -31.60 -2.36
C LYS A 85 7.71 -30.26 -1.84
N ALA A 86 8.03 -29.14 -2.52
CA ALA A 86 7.72 -27.79 -2.07
C ALA A 86 6.21 -27.48 -2.11
N GLU A 87 5.54 -27.82 -3.21
CA GLU A 87 4.10 -27.64 -3.39
C GLU A 87 3.30 -28.54 -2.46
N HIS A 88 3.71 -29.81 -2.32
CA HIS A 88 3.08 -30.74 -1.39
C HIS A 88 3.19 -30.23 0.04
N GLU A 89 4.38 -29.82 0.47
CA GLU A 89 4.61 -29.20 1.77
C GLU A 89 3.71 -27.97 1.98
N PHE A 90 3.58 -27.10 0.98
CA PHE A 90 2.76 -25.90 1.06
C PHE A 90 1.27 -26.21 1.19
N VAL A 91 0.74 -27.08 0.34
CA VAL A 91 -0.68 -27.47 0.38
C VAL A 91 -1.00 -28.20 1.68
N THR A 92 -0.12 -29.08 2.16
CA THR A 92 -0.29 -29.76 3.44
C THR A 92 -0.29 -28.76 4.60
N ALA A 93 0.55 -27.73 4.56
CA ALA A 93 0.67 -26.74 5.64
C ALA A 93 -0.43 -25.66 5.61
N LEU A 94 -0.82 -25.17 4.43
CA LEU A 94 -1.62 -23.96 4.26
C LEU A 94 -2.90 -24.15 3.43
N GLY A 95 -3.08 -25.32 2.83
CA GLY A 95 -4.26 -25.66 2.05
C GLY A 95 -4.30 -25.10 0.62
N TRP A 96 -5.23 -25.64 -0.16
CA TRP A 96 -5.38 -25.35 -1.59
C TRP A 96 -5.80 -23.92 -1.91
N LYS A 97 -6.64 -23.31 -1.07
CA LYS A 97 -7.05 -21.91 -1.23
C LYS A 97 -5.85 -20.97 -1.21
N MET A 98 -4.99 -21.10 -0.19
CA MET A 98 -3.80 -20.26 -0.07
C MET A 98 -2.83 -20.53 -1.22
N PHE A 99 -2.66 -21.80 -1.60
CA PHE A 99 -1.84 -22.17 -2.74
C PHE A 99 -2.32 -21.51 -4.05
N ALA A 100 -3.64 -21.53 -4.31
CA ALA A 100 -4.23 -20.90 -5.48
C ALA A 100 -4.07 -19.37 -5.47
N ILE A 101 -4.28 -18.71 -4.33
CA ILE A 101 -4.06 -17.27 -4.17
C ILE A 101 -2.59 -16.93 -4.46
N CYS A 102 -1.65 -17.60 -3.78
CA CYS A 102 -0.22 -17.34 -3.95
C CYS A 102 0.28 -17.69 -5.35
N SER A 103 -0.34 -18.66 -6.03
CA SER A 103 0.00 -19.03 -7.41
C SER A 103 -0.20 -17.90 -8.40
N HIS A 104 -1.03 -16.89 -8.13
CA HIS A 104 -1.09 -15.69 -8.98
C HIS A 104 0.19 -14.84 -8.92
N ALA A 105 0.99 -14.96 -7.85
CA ALA A 105 2.23 -14.22 -7.70
C ALA A 105 3.41 -14.89 -8.44
N GLU A 106 4.07 -14.15 -9.34
CA GLU A 106 5.28 -14.64 -10.02
C GLU A 106 6.38 -15.02 -9.02
N ALA A 107 6.58 -14.21 -8.00
CA ALA A 107 7.60 -14.45 -6.97
C ALA A 107 7.34 -15.75 -6.21
N PHE A 108 6.09 -16.12 -5.97
CA PHE A 108 5.74 -17.39 -5.33
C PHE A 108 6.06 -18.57 -6.26
N ARG A 109 5.65 -18.48 -7.53
CA ARG A 109 5.91 -19.52 -8.53
C ARG A 109 7.41 -19.73 -8.77
N ARG A 110 8.20 -18.66 -8.77
CA ARG A 110 9.65 -18.74 -8.81
C ARG A 110 10.22 -19.32 -7.52
N GLY A 111 9.64 -18.99 -6.37
CA GLY A 111 9.98 -19.59 -5.08
C GLY A 111 9.88 -21.11 -5.10
N ILE A 112 8.82 -21.66 -5.69
CA ILE A 112 8.63 -23.11 -5.86
C ILE A 112 9.79 -23.73 -6.66
N LYS A 113 10.18 -23.11 -7.78
CA LYS A 113 11.14 -23.68 -8.73
C LYS A 113 12.60 -23.46 -8.38
N GLU A 114 12.90 -22.30 -7.80
CA GLU A 114 14.26 -21.76 -7.72
C GLU A 114 14.79 -21.64 -6.28
N ALA A 115 13.93 -21.70 -5.26
CA ALA A 115 14.37 -21.51 -3.88
C ALA A 115 15.08 -22.75 -3.32
N ASP A 116 16.12 -22.52 -2.51
CA ASP A 116 16.66 -23.57 -1.64
C ASP A 116 15.71 -23.86 -0.46
N ASP A 117 15.85 -25.04 0.16
CA ASP A 117 14.99 -25.51 1.29
C ASP A 117 14.86 -24.46 2.41
N ARG A 118 15.92 -23.70 2.69
CA ARG A 118 15.91 -22.67 3.74
C ARG A 118 15.07 -21.47 3.31
N ALA A 119 15.27 -20.97 2.10
CA ALA A 119 14.52 -19.85 1.56
C ALA A 119 13.04 -20.20 1.39
N TRP A 120 12.73 -21.42 0.96
CA TRP A 120 11.37 -21.95 0.88
C TRP A 120 10.69 -22.01 2.24
N GLY A 121 11.35 -22.62 3.24
CA GLY A 121 10.83 -22.67 4.62
C GLY A 121 10.57 -21.29 5.21
N CYS A 122 11.45 -20.31 4.96
CA CYS A 122 11.22 -18.93 5.36
C CYS A 122 10.00 -18.29 4.66
N LEU A 123 9.79 -18.54 3.36
CA LEU A 123 8.61 -18.06 2.63
C LEU A 123 7.33 -18.68 3.17
N LEU A 124 7.31 -20.00 3.34
CA LEU A 124 6.19 -20.75 3.90
C LEU A 124 5.79 -20.20 5.27
N GLN A 125 6.77 -20.06 6.17
CA GLN A 125 6.56 -19.47 7.50
C GLN A 125 5.97 -18.05 7.42
N LYS A 126 6.49 -17.20 6.52
CA LYS A 126 6.01 -15.81 6.39
C LYS A 126 4.59 -15.72 5.84
N ILE A 127 4.20 -16.61 4.93
CA ILE A 127 2.83 -16.70 4.44
C ILE A 127 1.92 -17.22 5.56
N HIS A 128 2.34 -18.24 6.30
CA HIS A 128 1.59 -18.75 7.46
C HIS A 128 1.34 -17.65 8.51
N GLU A 129 2.39 -16.92 8.92
CA GLU A 129 2.29 -15.81 9.88
C GLU A 129 1.35 -14.67 9.41
N ASN A 130 1.12 -14.54 8.11
CA ASN A 130 0.30 -13.49 7.50
C ASN A 130 -0.88 -14.06 6.70
N PHE A 131 -1.34 -15.27 7.05
CA PHE A 131 -2.36 -16.01 6.30
C PHE A 131 -3.61 -15.16 6.04
N LEU A 132 -4.18 -14.59 7.10
CA LEU A 132 -5.38 -13.74 7.02
C LEU A 132 -5.14 -12.48 6.19
N SER A 133 -3.95 -11.88 6.24
CA SER A 133 -3.61 -10.70 5.44
C SER A 133 -3.53 -11.02 3.96
N VAL A 134 -2.92 -12.16 3.58
CA VAL A 134 -2.87 -12.59 2.17
C VAL A 134 -4.28 -12.88 1.65
N GLU A 135 -5.09 -13.58 2.44
CA GLU A 135 -6.47 -13.90 2.09
C GLU A 135 -7.34 -12.64 1.93
N LEU A 136 -7.30 -11.73 2.90
CA LEU A 136 -8.05 -10.48 2.86
C LEU A 136 -7.58 -9.60 1.69
N TYR A 137 -6.28 -9.55 1.42
CA TYR A 137 -5.72 -8.78 0.32
C TYR A 137 -6.19 -9.26 -1.04
N ALA A 138 -6.25 -10.58 -1.24
CA ALA A 138 -6.80 -11.20 -2.44
C ALA A 138 -8.30 -10.96 -2.57
N HIS A 139 -9.05 -11.06 -1.47
CA HIS A 139 -10.50 -10.82 -1.43
C HIS A 139 -10.86 -9.38 -1.79
N ASN A 140 -10.16 -8.40 -1.20
CA ASN A 140 -10.39 -6.97 -1.44
C ASN A 140 -10.14 -6.55 -2.89
N ARG A 141 -9.47 -7.39 -3.67
CA ARG A 141 -9.17 -7.20 -5.10
C ARG A 141 -9.95 -8.14 -6.02
N THR A 142 -10.95 -8.81 -5.45
CA THR A 142 -11.81 -9.79 -6.15
C THR A 142 -11.00 -10.82 -6.95
N LEU A 143 -9.84 -11.23 -6.42
CA LEU A 143 -8.94 -12.17 -7.10
C LEU A 143 -9.68 -13.47 -7.41
N LYS A 144 -9.70 -13.87 -8.68
CA LYS A 144 -10.39 -15.07 -9.17
C LYS A 144 -9.61 -16.36 -8.93
N TRP A 145 -9.02 -16.52 -7.75
CA TRP A 145 -8.17 -17.68 -7.38
C TRP A 145 -8.88 -19.03 -7.54
N ARG A 146 -10.21 -19.06 -7.46
CA ARG A 146 -11.05 -20.26 -7.64
C ARG A 146 -11.04 -20.79 -9.07
N ASN A 147 -10.95 -19.92 -10.08
CA ASN A 147 -11.02 -20.32 -11.49
C ASN A 147 -9.95 -21.35 -11.82
N ILE A 148 -8.75 -21.13 -11.27
CA ILE A 148 -7.61 -22.02 -11.39
C ILE A 148 -7.93 -23.43 -10.86
N LEU A 149 -8.60 -23.55 -9.72
CA LEU A 149 -8.94 -24.85 -9.13
C LEU A 149 -10.15 -25.49 -9.85
N TRP A 150 -11.11 -24.67 -10.32
CA TRP A 150 -12.32 -25.12 -11.00
C TRP A 150 -12.03 -25.90 -12.28
N THR A 151 -11.03 -25.49 -13.06
CA THR A 151 -10.60 -26.20 -14.27
C THR A 151 -10.22 -27.65 -13.99
N HIS A 152 -9.82 -27.96 -12.75
CA HIS A 152 -9.38 -29.29 -12.34
C HIS A 152 -10.41 -30.05 -11.48
N GLN A 153 -11.65 -29.56 -11.31
CA GLN A 153 -12.66 -30.16 -10.42
C GLN A 153 -13.01 -31.63 -10.73
N ASN A 154 -12.80 -32.08 -11.97
CA ASN A 154 -13.11 -33.43 -12.44
C ASN A 154 -11.89 -34.37 -12.38
N TYR A 155 -10.73 -33.88 -11.94
CA TYR A 155 -9.52 -34.67 -11.79
C TYR A 155 -9.27 -34.99 -10.31
N PRO A 156 -8.92 -36.24 -9.97
CA PRO A 156 -8.58 -36.60 -8.60
C PRO A 156 -7.24 -35.97 -8.22
N ILE A 157 -7.28 -34.80 -7.59
CA ILE A 157 -6.10 -34.14 -7.02
C ILE A 157 -5.96 -34.59 -5.56
N PRO A 158 -4.83 -35.20 -5.16
CA PRO A 158 -4.61 -35.61 -3.78
C PRO A 158 -4.78 -34.45 -2.79
N GLY A 159 -5.73 -34.61 -1.86
CA GLY A 159 -5.99 -33.62 -0.81
C GLY A 159 -6.75 -32.37 -1.26
N LEU A 160 -7.18 -32.26 -2.53
CA LEU A 160 -8.08 -31.18 -2.95
C LEU A 160 -9.50 -31.49 -2.46
N PRO A 161 -10.09 -30.69 -1.55
CA PRO A 161 -11.46 -30.92 -1.10
C PRO A 161 -12.45 -30.65 -2.24
N ASP A 162 -13.68 -31.18 -2.11
CA ASP A 162 -14.78 -30.73 -2.97
C ASP A 162 -15.03 -29.25 -2.71
N MET A 163 -14.54 -28.42 -3.65
CA MET A 163 -14.57 -26.98 -3.54
C MET A 163 -15.87 -26.37 -4.06
N LYS A 164 -16.80 -27.18 -4.62
CA LYS A 164 -18.08 -26.66 -5.14
C LYS A 164 -18.81 -25.76 -4.12
N PRO A 165 -18.95 -26.15 -2.84
CA PRO A 165 -19.57 -25.27 -1.85
C PRO A 165 -18.78 -23.99 -1.61
N GLU A 166 -17.45 -24.02 -1.52
CA GLU A 166 -16.62 -22.81 -1.32
C GLU A 166 -16.57 -21.87 -2.54
N ILE A 167 -16.81 -22.44 -3.73
CA ILE A 167 -16.89 -21.72 -4.99
C ILE A 167 -18.27 -21.06 -5.16
N GLU A 168 -19.34 -21.78 -4.80
CA GLU A 168 -20.73 -21.32 -4.87
C GLU A 168 -21.14 -20.41 -3.70
N THR A 169 -20.62 -20.67 -2.49
CA THR A 169 -20.85 -19.87 -1.26
C THR A 169 -19.99 -18.60 -1.30
N TYR A 170 -20.07 -17.86 -2.40
CA TYR A 170 -19.51 -16.52 -2.51
C TYR A 170 -19.65 -15.82 -1.16
N MET A 171 -18.52 -15.46 -0.55
CA MET A 171 -18.55 -14.69 0.69
C MET A 171 -19.34 -13.43 0.35
N ASN A 172 -20.59 -13.36 0.83
CA ASN A 172 -21.51 -12.20 0.70
C ASN A 172 -20.95 -10.92 1.33
N TRP A 173 -19.67 -10.93 1.71
CA TRP A 173 -18.91 -9.82 2.19
C TRP A 173 -18.49 -8.94 1.03
N LYS A 174 -19.36 -8.00 0.67
CA LYS A 174 -19.03 -6.88 -0.21
C LYS A 174 -18.15 -5.90 0.58
N VAL A 175 -16.84 -5.92 0.33
CA VAL A 175 -15.95 -4.85 0.81
C VAL A 175 -16.06 -3.70 -0.19
N ASP A 176 -16.73 -2.61 0.18
CA ASP A 176 -16.80 -1.42 -0.68
C ASP A 176 -15.42 -0.74 -0.84
N HIS A 177 -14.54 -0.87 0.16
CA HIS A 177 -13.18 -0.33 0.12
C HIS A 177 -12.23 -1.13 1.05
N PRO A 178 -10.97 -1.43 0.66
CA PRO A 178 -10.05 -2.25 1.48
C PRO A 178 -9.89 -1.77 2.93
N HIS A 179 -9.96 -0.45 3.14
CA HIS A 179 -9.85 0.19 4.46
C HIS A 179 -11.17 0.28 5.25
N HIS A 180 -12.22 -0.42 4.82
CA HIS A 180 -13.41 -0.69 5.63
C HIS A 180 -13.30 -2.02 6.39
N THR A 181 -12.15 -2.68 6.35
CA THR A 181 -11.90 -3.94 7.07
C THR A 181 -10.67 -3.83 7.94
N VAL A 182 -10.83 -4.13 9.23
CA VAL A 182 -9.77 -4.15 10.24
C VAL A 182 -9.58 -5.58 10.75
N ILE A 183 -8.34 -6.06 10.76
CA ILE A 183 -7.97 -7.32 11.41
C ILE A 183 -7.84 -7.08 12.92
N THR A 184 -8.66 -7.75 13.73
CA THR A 184 -8.65 -7.62 15.20
C THR A 184 -7.54 -8.44 15.85
N LEU A 185 -7.25 -8.17 17.13
CA LEU A 185 -6.22 -8.90 17.89
C LEU A 185 -6.50 -10.41 17.97
N ASP A 186 -7.77 -10.81 18.00
CA ASP A 186 -8.21 -12.21 18.02
C ASP A 186 -8.33 -12.85 16.62
N GLY A 187 -7.85 -12.17 15.57
CA GLY A 187 -7.83 -12.70 14.21
C GLY A 187 -9.19 -12.69 13.52
N LYS A 188 -10.14 -11.88 13.99
CA LYS A 188 -11.42 -11.63 13.31
C LYS A 188 -11.35 -10.36 12.46
N LEU A 189 -12.44 -10.09 11.76
CA LEU A 189 -12.61 -8.89 10.96
C LEU A 189 -13.68 -8.00 11.59
N LYS A 190 -13.44 -6.69 11.58
CA LYS A 190 -14.45 -5.70 11.96
C LYS A 190 -14.45 -4.51 11.00
N GLU A 191 -15.54 -3.75 11.02
CA GLU A 191 -15.63 -2.48 10.33
C GLU A 191 -15.18 -1.32 11.25
N PRO A 192 -14.47 -0.32 10.70
CA PRO A 192 -14.13 0.87 11.46
C PRO A 192 -15.34 1.80 11.57
N THR A 193 -15.77 2.10 12.79
CA THR A 193 -16.97 2.91 13.05
C THR A 193 -16.68 4.15 13.90
N TYR A 194 -17.50 5.18 13.71
CA TYR A 194 -17.54 6.40 14.51
C TYR A 194 -18.99 6.71 14.84
N ASN A 195 -19.30 6.90 16.13
CA ASN A 195 -20.68 7.10 16.61
C ASN A 195 -21.68 6.06 16.06
N GLY A 196 -21.25 4.79 15.98
CA GLY A 196 -22.06 3.68 15.48
C GLY A 196 -22.26 3.65 13.96
N GLN A 197 -21.64 4.56 13.21
CA GLN A 197 -21.70 4.60 11.74
C GLN A 197 -20.36 4.16 11.13
N LEU A 198 -20.42 3.46 9.99
CA LEU A 198 -19.24 3.12 9.20
C LEU A 198 -18.48 4.39 8.80
N GLN A 199 -17.17 4.42 9.04
CA GLN A 199 -16.29 5.49 8.59
C GLN A 199 -16.08 5.38 7.07
N LYS A 200 -16.16 6.50 6.36
CA LYS A 200 -16.20 6.52 4.90
C LYS A 200 -14.87 6.93 4.30
N HIS A 201 -14.36 6.11 3.37
CA HIS A 201 -13.23 6.47 2.53
C HIS A 201 -13.54 7.67 1.62
N ILE A 202 -12.58 8.58 1.48
CA ILE A 202 -12.62 9.72 0.55
C ILE A 202 -11.30 9.83 -0.21
N ASN A 203 -11.35 10.32 -1.44
CA ASN A 203 -10.16 10.58 -2.27
C ASN A 203 -9.78 12.07 -2.31
N GLU A 204 -10.64 12.94 -1.78
CA GLU A 204 -10.41 14.38 -1.67
C GLU A 204 -11.01 14.90 -0.36
N SER A 205 -10.40 15.94 0.21
CA SER A 205 -10.91 16.57 1.43
C SER A 205 -12.23 17.32 1.16
N ILE A 206 -13.14 17.29 2.13
CA ILE A 206 -14.50 17.82 1.97
C ILE A 206 -14.59 19.23 2.54
N TYR A 207 -15.04 20.18 1.72
CA TYR A 207 -15.33 21.55 2.15
C TYR A 207 -16.84 21.80 2.14
N ASP A 208 -17.40 22.21 3.29
CA ASP A 208 -18.79 22.65 3.42
C ASP A 208 -18.85 24.16 3.75
N PRO A 209 -19.27 25.03 2.82
CA PRO A 209 -19.45 26.46 3.05
C PRO A 209 -20.30 26.81 4.28
N LYS A 210 -21.27 25.96 4.66
CA LYS A 210 -22.16 26.19 5.80
C LYS A 210 -21.40 26.15 7.13
N LYS A 211 -20.35 25.34 7.22
CA LYS A 211 -19.47 25.23 8.40
C LYS A 211 -18.48 26.40 8.52
N TRP A 212 -18.44 27.29 7.52
CA TRP A 212 -17.50 28.41 7.42
C TRP A 212 -18.19 29.78 7.51
N ASN A 213 -19.27 29.91 8.28
CA ASN A 213 -20.05 31.15 8.42
C ASN A 213 -20.46 31.76 7.06
N GLY A 214 -20.77 30.91 6.08
CA GLY A 214 -21.16 31.34 4.73
C GLY A 214 -20.01 31.78 3.82
N ARG A 215 -18.74 31.63 4.23
CA ARG A 215 -17.61 31.77 3.31
C ARG A 215 -17.80 30.79 2.17
N LYS A 216 -17.71 31.27 0.93
CA LYS A 216 -17.95 30.47 -0.29
C LYS A 216 -16.69 29.81 -0.85
N GLN A 217 -15.54 29.98 -0.19
CA GLN A 217 -14.24 29.58 -0.72
C GLN A 217 -13.45 28.78 0.30
N ASP A 218 -13.11 27.55 -0.10
CA ASP A 218 -12.10 26.68 0.52
C ASP A 218 -10.78 27.45 0.72
N PRO A 219 -10.16 27.41 1.91
CA PRO A 219 -8.93 28.14 2.17
C PRO A 219 -7.66 27.51 1.56
N THR A 220 -7.74 26.28 1.05
CA THR A 220 -6.57 25.50 0.58
C THR A 220 -6.16 25.70 -0.89
N PRO A 221 -7.05 26.10 -1.84
CA PRO A 221 -6.67 26.31 -3.22
C PRO A 221 -5.78 27.55 -3.44
N ARG A 222 -4.87 27.42 -4.41
CA ARG A 222 -3.94 28.46 -4.90
C ARG A 222 -4.61 29.45 -5.85
N GLN A 223 -5.83 29.17 -6.28
CA GLN A 223 -6.64 30.02 -7.15
C GLN A 223 -8.08 30.08 -6.64
N LYS A 224 -8.73 31.22 -6.87
CA LYS A 224 -10.17 31.36 -6.68
C LYS A 224 -10.93 30.69 -7.84
N PRO A 225 -12.24 30.42 -7.68
CA PRO A 225 -13.05 29.85 -8.77
C PRO A 225 -13.05 30.66 -10.07
N ASN A 226 -12.81 31.98 -9.99
CA ASN A 226 -12.69 32.86 -11.16
C ASN A 226 -11.27 32.88 -11.78
N GLY A 227 -10.37 31.97 -11.38
CA GLY A 227 -9.01 31.85 -11.89
C GLY A 227 -8.00 32.83 -11.29
N THR A 228 -8.43 33.80 -10.46
CA THR A 228 -7.49 34.73 -9.84
C THR A 228 -6.60 34.02 -8.81
N PRO A 229 -5.27 34.25 -8.82
CA PRO A 229 -4.37 33.67 -7.84
C PRO A 229 -4.73 34.05 -6.40
N THR A 230 -4.53 33.12 -5.47
CA THR A 230 -4.50 33.41 -4.03
C THR A 230 -3.04 33.63 -3.59
N ASN A 231 -2.83 34.07 -2.36
CA ASN A 231 -1.50 34.15 -1.77
C ASN A 231 -1.06 32.85 -1.08
N VAL A 232 -1.84 31.78 -1.21
CA VAL A 232 -1.65 30.50 -0.54
C VAL A 232 -0.76 29.59 -1.37
N GLY A 233 0.15 28.86 -0.70
CA GLY A 233 0.97 27.82 -1.31
C GLY A 233 2.18 28.31 -2.09
N HIS A 234 3.33 27.67 -1.91
CA HIS A 234 4.59 27.89 -2.63
C HIS A 234 4.54 27.32 -4.07
N GLU A 235 5.70 27.00 -4.62
CA GLU A 235 5.88 26.21 -5.83
C GLU A 235 5.37 24.78 -5.63
N CYS A 236 4.72 24.23 -6.67
CA CYS A 236 4.30 22.83 -6.66
C CYS A 236 5.50 21.91 -6.47
N VAL A 237 5.48 21.05 -5.46
CA VAL A 237 6.62 20.16 -5.15
C VAL A 237 6.86 19.09 -6.23
N LEU A 238 5.87 18.83 -7.10
CA LEU A 238 5.98 17.83 -8.17
C LEU A 238 6.58 18.38 -9.47
N CYS A 239 6.27 19.63 -9.84
CA CYS A 239 6.71 20.21 -11.11
C CYS A 239 7.46 21.55 -10.99
N GLY A 240 7.61 22.08 -9.78
CA GLY A 240 8.25 23.38 -9.52
C GLY A 240 7.43 24.60 -9.92
N SER A 241 6.17 24.44 -10.36
CA SER A 241 5.38 25.58 -10.86
C SER A 241 5.04 26.58 -9.73
N PRO A 242 5.44 27.86 -9.85
CA PRO A 242 5.11 28.91 -8.89
C PRO A 242 3.64 29.36 -8.95
N VAL A 243 2.91 28.89 -9.97
CA VAL A 243 1.47 29.10 -10.13
C VAL A 243 0.71 27.77 -10.10
N SER A 244 -0.62 27.83 -9.92
CA SER A 244 -1.51 26.67 -9.93
C SER A 244 -1.27 25.80 -11.17
N CYS A 245 -1.20 24.48 -10.98
CA CYS A 245 -1.02 23.50 -12.05
C CYS A 245 -1.87 22.25 -11.81
N GLY A 246 -2.03 21.41 -12.83
CA GLY A 246 -2.87 20.20 -12.77
C GLY A 246 -2.22 18.98 -12.10
N CYS A 247 -1.08 19.15 -11.41
CA CYS A 247 -0.42 18.03 -10.74
C CYS A 247 -1.32 17.44 -9.65
N ARG A 248 -1.33 16.11 -9.56
CA ARG A 248 -1.97 15.34 -8.49
C ARG A 248 -0.95 14.40 -7.91
N LEU A 249 -1.06 14.13 -6.61
CA LEU A 249 -0.24 13.09 -5.99
C LEU A 249 -0.83 11.74 -6.40
N GLU A 250 -0.09 10.98 -7.21
CA GLU A 250 -0.40 9.60 -7.50
C GLU A 250 0.44 8.71 -6.60
N THR A 251 -0.22 8.02 -5.66
CA THR A 251 0.43 7.09 -4.73
C THR A 251 -0.31 5.76 -4.74
N ARG A 252 0.47 4.68 -4.59
CA ARG A 252 -0.05 3.31 -4.41
C ARG A 252 0.07 2.82 -2.97
N ALA A 253 0.48 3.67 -2.03
CA ALA A 253 0.66 3.25 -0.65
C ALA A 253 -0.65 2.72 -0.04
N GLY A 254 -1.78 3.37 -0.34
CA GLY A 254 -3.11 2.90 0.08
C GLY A 254 -3.47 1.50 -0.42
N GLU A 255 -2.93 1.05 -1.55
CA GLU A 255 -3.13 -0.33 -2.01
C GLU A 255 -2.26 -1.31 -1.22
N LEU A 256 -1.15 -0.86 -0.64
CA LEU A 256 -0.10 -1.68 -0.05
C LEU A 256 -0.01 -1.51 1.48
N VAL A 257 -1.14 -1.19 2.10
CA VAL A 257 -1.33 -1.16 3.54
C VAL A 257 -2.60 -1.91 3.92
N GLU A 258 -2.71 -2.29 5.18
CA GLU A 258 -3.93 -2.85 5.77
C GLU A 258 -4.18 -2.25 7.16
N LEU A 259 -5.42 -2.35 7.62
CA LEU A 259 -5.79 -1.93 8.97
C LEU A 259 -5.74 -3.13 9.92
N ARG A 260 -5.08 -2.94 11.06
CA ARG A 260 -4.94 -3.97 12.08
C ARG A 260 -5.00 -3.37 13.47
N GLU A 261 -5.55 -4.11 14.42
CA GLU A 261 -5.45 -3.73 15.83
C GLU A 261 -4.06 -4.03 16.40
N TYR A 262 -3.60 -3.09 17.22
CA TYR A 262 -2.38 -3.18 18.00
C TYR A 262 -2.73 -3.06 19.49
N PRO A 263 -2.04 -3.84 20.37
CA PRO A 263 -2.28 -3.75 21.80
C PRO A 263 -2.07 -2.32 22.32
N GLY A 264 -3.06 -1.79 23.03
CA GLY A 264 -2.99 -0.46 23.67
C GLY A 264 -3.25 0.73 22.74
N THR A 265 -2.90 0.67 21.45
CA THR A 265 -3.07 1.79 20.50
C THR A 265 -4.31 1.67 19.61
N GLY A 266 -5.00 0.52 19.64
CA GLY A 266 -6.24 0.32 18.89
C GLY A 266 -5.98 0.02 17.41
N THR A 267 -6.80 0.56 16.51
CA THR A 267 -6.63 0.35 15.07
C THR A 267 -5.49 1.21 14.52
N GLY A 268 -4.45 0.54 14.02
CA GLY A 268 -3.31 1.12 13.33
C GLY A 268 -3.24 0.72 11.86
N VAL A 269 -2.17 1.15 11.19
CA VAL A 269 -1.88 0.82 9.79
C VAL A 269 -0.64 -0.06 9.72
N ARG A 270 -0.71 -1.18 8.99
CA ARG A 270 0.43 -2.06 8.74
C ARG A 270 0.87 -1.98 7.28
N ALA A 271 2.17 -1.86 7.04
CA ALA A 271 2.73 -1.90 5.69
C ALA A 271 2.69 -3.34 5.14
N LEU A 272 2.27 -3.52 3.88
CA LEU A 272 2.37 -4.81 3.16
C LEU A 272 3.60 -4.89 2.24
N THR A 273 4.27 -3.75 2.07
CA THR A 273 5.51 -3.65 1.31
C THR A 273 6.53 -2.76 2.02
N ARG A 274 7.72 -2.66 1.42
CA ARG A 274 8.74 -1.72 1.86
C ARG A 274 8.46 -0.34 1.29
N PHE A 275 8.37 0.66 2.16
CA PHE A 275 8.46 2.07 1.77
C PHE A 275 9.85 2.61 2.10
N ARG A 276 10.40 3.45 1.23
CA ARG A 276 11.73 4.04 1.40
C ARG A 276 11.63 5.37 2.11
N ARG A 277 12.69 5.73 2.83
CA ARG A 277 12.86 7.10 3.33
C ARG A 277 12.70 8.11 2.19
N GLY A 278 11.85 9.11 2.41
CA GLY A 278 11.54 10.18 1.46
C GLY A 278 10.31 9.91 0.60
N ASP A 279 9.72 8.70 0.65
CA ASP A 279 8.48 8.42 -0.07
C ASP A 279 7.33 9.27 0.53
N ILE A 280 6.57 9.92 -0.35
CA ILE A 280 5.28 10.54 0.01
C ILE A 280 4.22 9.44 -0.07
N LEU A 281 3.72 8.99 1.08
CA LEU A 281 2.80 7.85 1.15
C LEU A 281 1.39 8.23 0.74
N ASP A 282 0.85 9.34 1.26
CA ASP A 282 -0.47 9.86 0.86
C ASP A 282 -0.67 11.28 1.40
N ILE A 283 -1.83 11.86 1.14
CA ILE A 283 -2.33 13.09 1.76
C ILE A 283 -3.22 12.72 2.95
N PHE A 284 -3.07 13.43 4.05
CA PHE A 284 -3.98 13.35 5.19
C PHE A 284 -5.28 14.09 4.85
N MET A 285 -6.40 13.35 4.77
CA MET A 285 -7.67 13.87 4.27
C MET A 285 -8.79 13.79 5.29
N GLY A 286 -9.71 14.74 5.20
CA GLY A 286 -10.92 14.76 6.01
C GLY A 286 -11.82 15.93 5.66
N GLU A 287 -12.73 16.26 6.56
CA GLU A 287 -13.49 17.50 6.47
C GLU A 287 -12.60 18.70 6.79
N VAL A 288 -12.71 19.75 5.98
CA VAL A 288 -11.97 21.01 6.11
C VAL A 288 -12.81 22.00 6.90
N LEU A 289 -12.37 22.31 8.13
CA LEU A 289 -13.09 23.12 9.10
C LEU A 289 -12.31 24.38 9.51
N PRO A 290 -13.01 25.47 9.91
CA PRO A 290 -12.33 26.71 10.30
C PRO A 290 -11.57 26.60 11.62
N ASN A 291 -12.04 25.75 12.53
CA ASN A 291 -11.47 25.56 13.85
C ASN A 291 -11.46 24.07 14.21
N ILE A 292 -10.68 23.72 15.23
CA ILE A 292 -10.73 22.40 15.84
C ILE A 292 -12.11 22.23 16.51
N VAL A 293 -12.91 21.30 16.02
CA VAL A 293 -14.23 20.97 16.61
C VAL A 293 -14.21 19.67 17.40
N GLU A 294 -13.15 18.88 17.27
CA GLU A 294 -12.98 17.59 17.94
C GLU A 294 -11.59 17.46 18.53
N LYS A 295 -11.47 16.64 19.57
CA LYS A 295 -10.25 16.52 20.37
C LYS A 295 -9.26 15.48 19.84
N VAL A 296 -9.76 14.42 19.22
CA VAL A 296 -8.94 13.29 18.76
C VAL A 296 -8.65 13.48 17.28
N TYR A 297 -7.42 13.25 16.81
CA TYR A 297 -7.02 13.32 15.39
C TYR A 297 -7.19 14.64 14.57
N PRO A 298 -7.64 15.82 15.07
CA PRO A 298 -7.67 16.99 14.18
C PRO A 298 -6.23 17.39 13.82
N LEU A 299 -6.01 17.77 12.56
CA LEU A 299 -4.72 18.31 12.14
C LEU A 299 -4.89 19.75 11.66
N THR A 300 -4.21 20.70 12.30
CA THR A 300 -4.15 22.07 11.80
C THR A 300 -3.27 22.09 10.54
N GLN A 301 -3.88 22.39 9.40
CA GLN A 301 -3.15 22.63 8.17
C GLN A 301 -2.76 24.10 8.08
N THR A 302 -1.45 24.32 7.95
CA THR A 302 -0.87 25.65 7.73
C THR A 302 -0.56 25.86 6.25
N ASP A 303 -0.22 27.09 5.87
CA ASP A 303 0.38 27.38 4.57
C ASP A 303 1.81 26.81 4.52
N ASP A 304 2.37 26.50 3.35
CA ASP A 304 3.80 26.15 3.26
C ASP A 304 4.68 27.41 3.03
N LYS A 305 4.04 28.58 2.89
CA LYS A 305 4.70 29.89 2.86
C LYS A 305 4.85 30.48 4.26
N LEU A 306 6.09 30.79 4.62
CA LEU A 306 6.41 31.61 5.79
C LEU A 306 6.08 33.08 5.52
N ASN A 307 5.37 33.74 6.43
CA ASN A 307 5.26 35.20 6.40
C ASN A 307 6.58 35.81 6.90
N THR A 308 7.34 36.42 6.00
CA THR A 308 8.66 36.98 6.30
C THR A 308 8.62 38.14 7.30
N THR A 309 7.49 38.84 7.41
CA THR A 309 7.35 40.00 8.31
C THR A 309 7.06 39.57 9.74
N THR A 310 6.24 38.53 9.92
CA THR A 310 5.84 38.04 11.26
C THR A 310 6.63 36.82 11.71
N ALA A 311 7.45 36.23 10.84
CA ALA A 311 8.10 34.94 11.04
C ALA A 311 7.11 33.82 11.46
N THR A 312 5.85 33.92 11.01
CA THR A 312 4.79 32.95 11.31
C THR A 312 4.22 32.35 10.05
N VAL A 313 3.69 31.14 10.17
CA VAL A 313 2.96 30.47 9.10
C VAL A 313 1.47 30.70 9.31
N ARG A 314 0.74 30.97 8.23
CA ARG A 314 -0.70 31.18 8.27
C ARG A 314 -1.42 29.84 8.51
N ASN A 315 -2.31 29.78 9.50
CA ASN A 315 -3.26 28.67 9.62
C ASN A 315 -4.33 28.78 8.52
N LEU A 316 -4.52 27.72 7.74
CA LEU A 316 -5.51 27.68 6.67
C LEU A 316 -6.83 27.08 7.17
N CYS A 317 -6.76 25.94 7.85
CA CYS A 317 -7.90 25.18 8.33
C CYS A 317 -7.48 24.09 9.32
N THR A 318 -8.48 23.37 9.84
CA THR A 318 -8.31 22.07 10.50
C THR A 318 -8.86 20.97 9.59
N ILE A 319 -8.13 19.88 9.46
CA ILE A 319 -8.58 18.64 8.82
C ILE A 319 -9.13 17.71 9.90
N CYS A 320 -10.39 17.29 9.75
CA CYS A 320 -11.09 16.39 10.68
C CYS A 320 -11.47 15.08 9.97
N PRO A 321 -10.74 13.98 10.21
CA PRO A 321 -10.86 12.76 9.41
C PRO A 321 -11.83 11.71 10.00
N HIS A 322 -12.65 12.01 11.01
CA HIS A 322 -13.36 10.97 11.79
C HIS A 322 -14.40 10.18 11.02
N GLN A 323 -15.34 10.88 10.41
CA GLN A 323 -16.42 10.26 9.66
C GLN A 323 -16.03 10.05 8.19
N PHE A 324 -15.20 10.96 7.66
CA PHE A 324 -14.74 10.97 6.28
C PHE A 324 -13.23 11.13 6.28
N GLY A 325 -12.49 10.19 5.69
CA GLY A 325 -11.04 10.21 5.62
C GLY A 325 -10.50 9.00 4.87
N ASN A 326 -9.25 9.04 4.43
CA ASN A 326 -8.57 7.87 3.86
C ASN A 326 -7.84 7.07 4.95
N TRP A 327 -7.06 6.06 4.58
CA TRP A 327 -6.35 5.18 5.51
C TRP A 327 -5.38 5.90 6.47
N THR A 328 -4.89 7.09 6.11
CA THR A 328 -3.92 7.83 6.93
C THR A 328 -4.48 8.27 8.29
N ARG A 329 -5.81 8.34 8.43
CA ARG A 329 -6.49 8.63 9.69
C ARG A 329 -6.25 7.59 10.79
N PHE A 330 -5.84 6.38 10.41
CA PHE A 330 -5.57 5.27 11.33
C PHE A 330 -4.09 5.21 11.72
N LEU A 331 -3.25 6.16 11.29
CA LEU A 331 -1.84 6.19 11.70
C LEU A 331 -1.74 6.48 13.20
N SER A 332 -1.27 5.50 13.96
CA SER A 332 -1.08 5.64 15.40
C SER A 332 0.15 6.48 15.74
N HIS A 333 0.17 7.00 16.96
CA HIS A 333 1.31 7.74 17.46
C HIS A 333 2.51 6.85 17.79
N SER A 334 3.72 7.32 17.50
CA SER A 334 4.96 6.86 18.12
C SER A 334 5.93 8.00 18.38
N CYS A 335 6.68 7.94 19.48
CA CYS A 335 7.85 8.81 19.74
C CYS A 335 9.07 8.46 18.89
N ARG A 336 9.06 7.29 18.22
CA ARG A 336 10.03 6.90 17.19
C ARG A 336 9.29 6.58 15.89
N PRO A 337 8.64 7.59 15.28
CA PRO A 337 7.73 7.34 14.18
C PRO A 337 8.45 6.88 12.92
N SER A 338 7.72 6.25 12.03
CA SER A 338 8.18 5.91 10.67
C SER A 338 7.89 7.02 9.67
N THR A 339 6.93 7.89 9.97
CA THR A 339 6.45 8.96 9.09
C THR A 339 6.29 10.29 9.82
N GLN A 340 6.15 11.37 9.04
CA GLN A 340 5.80 12.70 9.54
C GLN A 340 4.72 13.33 8.67
N PHE A 341 3.93 14.23 9.27
CA PHE A 341 3.07 15.14 8.54
C PHE A 341 3.87 16.33 8.00
N THR A 342 3.72 16.64 6.71
CA THR A 342 4.39 17.80 6.09
C THR A 342 3.41 18.61 5.26
N THR A 343 3.38 19.92 5.45
CA THR A 343 2.60 20.81 4.58
C THR A 343 3.32 20.98 3.23
N ARG A 344 2.62 20.72 2.13
CA ARG A 344 3.13 20.79 0.77
C ARG A 344 2.13 21.48 -0.16
N THR A 345 2.64 22.23 -1.13
CA THR A 345 1.86 22.63 -2.29
C THR A 345 1.94 21.56 -3.39
N ILE A 346 0.81 20.97 -3.73
CA ILE A 346 0.68 20.00 -4.84
C ILE A 346 -0.41 20.49 -5.79
N GLY A 347 -0.02 20.77 -7.02
CA GLY A 347 -0.97 21.18 -8.05
C GLY A 347 -1.58 22.55 -7.76
N ASP A 348 -2.88 22.53 -7.51
CA ASP A 348 -3.73 23.69 -7.27
C ASP A 348 -4.02 23.91 -5.77
N ARG A 349 -3.45 23.13 -4.86
CA ARG A 349 -3.79 23.15 -3.43
C ARG A 349 -2.58 23.03 -2.50
N VAL A 350 -2.71 23.61 -1.32
CA VAL A 350 -1.88 23.24 -0.15
C VAL A 350 -2.54 22.06 0.55
N VAL A 351 -1.75 21.03 0.86
CA VAL A 351 -2.17 19.78 1.47
C VAL A 351 -1.21 19.38 2.58
N CYS A 352 -1.63 18.44 3.43
CA CYS A 352 -0.73 17.78 4.37
C CYS A 352 -0.39 16.38 3.88
N THR A 353 0.87 16.12 3.55
CA THR A 353 1.37 14.80 3.15
C THR A 353 1.80 13.98 4.37
N VAL A 354 1.76 12.66 4.24
CA VAL A 354 2.41 11.69 5.12
C VAL A 354 3.68 11.22 4.43
N GLU A 355 4.84 11.55 4.99
CA GLU A 355 6.15 11.28 4.38
C GLU A 355 6.98 10.33 5.23
N ALA A 356 7.57 9.31 4.62
CA ALA A 356 8.43 8.34 5.30
C ALA A 356 9.77 8.99 5.70
N ILE A 357 10.09 9.02 7.00
CA ILE A 357 11.32 9.63 7.52
C ILE A 357 12.47 8.62 7.67
N ARG A 358 12.14 7.34 7.57
CA ARG A 358 13.05 6.20 7.49
C ARG A 358 12.43 5.12 6.61
N ASP A 359 13.22 4.12 6.27
CA ASP A 359 12.67 2.94 5.60
C ASP A 359 11.65 2.26 6.53
N ILE A 360 10.54 1.81 5.93
CA ILE A 360 9.46 1.07 6.57
C ILE A 360 9.48 -0.33 5.98
N LEU A 361 9.57 -1.34 6.84
CA LEU A 361 9.66 -2.72 6.39
C LEU A 361 8.25 -3.34 6.21
N PRO A 362 8.10 -4.37 5.37
CA PRO A 362 6.86 -5.11 5.30
C PRO A 362 6.47 -5.67 6.67
N PHE A 363 5.18 -5.61 6.95
CA PHE A 363 4.52 -5.99 8.21
C PHE A 363 4.86 -5.12 9.43
N GLU A 364 5.53 -3.99 9.22
CA GLU A 364 5.74 -2.97 10.24
C GLU A 364 4.50 -2.07 10.39
N GLU A 365 4.20 -1.64 11.62
CA GLU A 365 3.22 -0.58 11.85
C GLU A 365 3.73 0.77 11.34
N ILE A 366 2.92 1.46 10.55
CA ILE A 366 3.20 2.82 10.11
C ILE A 366 2.70 3.78 11.17
N THR A 367 3.60 4.58 11.73
CA THR A 367 3.32 5.49 12.84
C THR A 367 3.79 6.92 12.54
N VAL A 368 3.19 7.88 13.23
CA VAL A 368 3.48 9.31 13.09
C VAL A 368 3.69 9.99 14.45
N GLY A 369 4.50 11.04 14.50
CA GLY A 369 4.61 11.89 15.69
C GLY A 369 3.42 12.86 15.74
N TYR A 370 2.58 12.80 16.78
CA TYR A 370 1.48 13.74 16.95
C TYR A 370 1.94 15.12 17.44
N GLY A 371 3.18 15.22 17.92
CA GLY A 371 3.77 16.43 18.49
C GLY A 371 3.29 16.71 19.92
N GLY A 372 4.09 17.46 20.69
CA GLY A 372 3.80 17.75 22.10
C GLY A 372 2.46 18.45 22.34
N ARG A 373 2.01 19.29 21.39
CA ARG A 373 0.74 20.02 21.50
C ARG A 373 -0.48 19.10 21.59
N TYR A 374 -0.47 17.98 20.88
CA TYR A 374 -1.56 17.00 20.92
C TYR A 374 -1.74 16.44 22.34
N TRP A 375 -0.63 16.04 22.96
CA TRP A 375 -0.61 15.49 24.31
C TRP A 375 -0.90 16.55 25.37
N SER A 376 -0.40 17.78 25.21
CA SER A 376 -0.69 18.86 26.17
C SER A 376 -2.17 19.26 26.26
N ALA A 377 -2.93 19.00 25.18
CA ALA A 377 -4.36 19.32 25.09
C ALA A 377 -5.26 18.18 25.59
N LEU A 378 -4.71 16.99 25.83
CA LEU A 378 -5.46 15.77 26.14
C LEU A 378 -4.87 15.09 27.37
N ASP A 379 -5.72 14.68 28.30
CA ASP A 379 -5.31 13.88 29.46
C ASP A 379 -5.12 12.41 29.04
N TYR A 380 -4.20 12.18 28.10
CA TYR A 380 -3.89 10.86 27.55
C TYR A 380 -2.41 10.52 27.77
N GLU A 381 -2.17 9.29 28.18
CA GLU A 381 -0.82 8.73 28.27
C GLU A 381 -0.39 8.14 26.92
N CYS A 382 0.87 8.36 26.58
CA CYS A 382 1.52 7.76 25.43
C CYS A 382 1.74 6.26 25.65
N LEU A 383 1.11 5.41 24.84
CA LEU A 383 1.25 3.95 24.90
C LEU A 383 2.17 3.36 23.83
N CYS A 384 3.03 4.16 23.19
CA CYS A 384 3.85 3.70 22.06
C CYS A 384 5.04 2.81 22.45
N GLY A 385 5.32 2.65 23.75
CA GLY A 385 6.45 1.84 24.25
C GLY A 385 7.84 2.45 24.07
N TYR A 386 7.95 3.63 23.44
CA TYR A 386 9.21 4.37 23.23
C TYR A 386 9.28 5.69 24.00
N CYS A 387 8.24 6.02 24.76
CA CYS A 387 8.19 7.21 25.60
C CYS A 387 9.14 7.04 26.80
N ASP A 388 10.14 7.90 26.93
CA ASP A 388 11.06 7.98 28.08
C ASP A 388 10.61 9.02 29.13
N GLY A 389 9.39 9.54 28.99
CA GLY A 389 8.85 10.60 29.84
C GLY A 389 9.26 12.02 29.42
N SER A 390 10.07 12.18 28.37
CA SER A 390 10.33 13.49 27.78
C SER A 390 9.25 13.82 26.75
N VAL A 391 8.45 14.84 27.03
CA VAL A 391 7.51 15.38 26.04
C VAL A 391 8.35 15.98 24.93
N ALA A 392 8.26 15.44 23.72
CA ALA A 392 8.92 16.02 22.55
C ALA A 392 8.39 17.45 22.34
N GLU A 393 9.26 18.45 22.57
CA GLU A 393 8.98 19.88 22.40
C GLU A 393 8.50 20.24 20.99
#